data_AF-A0A1E5GAN5-F1
#
_entry.id   AF-A0A1E5GAN5-F1
#
_cell.length_a   1.000
_cell.length_b   1.000
_cell.length_c   1.000
_cell.angle_alpha   90.00
_cell.angle_beta   90.00
_cell.angle_gamma   90.00
#
_symmetry.space_group_name_H-M   'P 1'
#
loop_
_entity.id
_entity.type
_entity.pdbx_description
1 polymer ?
#
loop_
_entity_poly.entity_id
_entity_poly.type
_entity_poly.pdbx_seq_one_letter_code
_entity_poly.pdbx_strand_id
1 'polypeptide(L)'
;MANLEKDYNIYADLAQDAYIGRENNFPYNELKPSQQSKLDSNKSVKFNFSNAKDTHGNSIDSVYLQPDNIVKTVTKKKFFGKDKEYQKGLLTDEKACYNSYYLTDTPALNTDTKHTSFTFVGSDALPTNVKDLTKGWAGNNLNNWVDNNLVFAEKGYIPQAKLVIEAMHQKIAEMRTKAPNATMSMTGHSLGTMVTIQAVANLPAKDINKIDKVILFQGLDARESINKMSEQAQKNIQLLEE
;
A
#
# COMPACT_ATOMS: atom_id res chain seq x y z
N MET A 1 4.58 13.19 -14.95
CA MET A 1 5.02 12.79 -13.59
C MET A 1 6.44 13.27 -13.40
N ALA A 2 6.73 14.02 -12.35
CA ALA A 2 8.11 14.22 -11.93
C ALA A 2 8.59 12.87 -11.37
N ASN A 3 9.65 12.29 -11.94
CA ASN A 3 10.34 11.19 -11.28
C ASN A 3 10.69 11.69 -9.87
N LEU A 4 10.38 10.91 -8.83
CA LEU A 4 10.97 11.17 -7.52
C LEU A 4 12.48 11.17 -7.79
N GLU A 5 13.17 12.28 -7.49
CA GLU A 5 14.58 12.43 -7.82
C GLU A 5 15.34 11.21 -7.30
N LYS A 6 16.24 10.67 -8.14
CA LYS A 6 16.98 9.42 -7.93
C LYS A 6 18.01 9.54 -6.81
N ASP A 7 17.58 9.94 -5.63
CA ASP A 7 18.30 9.58 -4.43
C ASP A 7 18.02 8.10 -4.22
N TYR A 8 19.08 7.30 -4.17
CA TYR A 8 19.10 5.84 -4.08
C TYR A 8 18.36 5.28 -2.85
N ASN A 9 17.06 5.52 -2.77
CA ASN A 9 16.21 5.24 -1.64
C ASN A 9 15.21 4.18 -2.09
N ILE A 10 15.35 2.98 -1.52
CA ILE A 10 14.49 1.85 -1.85
C ILE A 10 13.00 2.21 -1.75
N TYR A 11 12.61 3.05 -0.79
CA TYR A 11 11.22 3.40 -0.55
C TYR A 11 10.62 4.23 -1.69
N ALA A 12 11.44 5.05 -2.38
CA ALA A 12 10.99 5.78 -3.56
C ALA A 12 10.73 4.81 -4.72
N ASP A 13 11.62 3.83 -4.91
CA ASP A 13 11.45 2.80 -5.93
C ASP A 13 10.21 1.94 -5.64
N LEU A 14 10.05 1.46 -4.40
CA LEU A 14 8.87 0.70 -3.97
C LEU A 14 7.58 1.48 -4.21
N ALA A 15 7.52 2.75 -3.80
CA ALA A 15 6.35 3.60 -4.00
C ALA A 15 6.01 3.81 -5.49
N GLN A 16 7.04 3.87 -6.36
CA GLN A 16 6.82 3.94 -7.81
C GLN A 16 6.32 2.61 -8.37
N ASP A 17 6.98 1.51 -8.03
CA ASP A 17 6.73 0.15 -8.51
C ASP A 17 5.34 -0.40 -8.13
N ALA A 18 4.69 0.23 -7.17
CA ALA A 18 3.30 -0.02 -6.81
C ALA A 18 2.31 0.33 -7.95
N TYR A 19 2.71 1.23 -8.86
CA TYR A 19 1.91 1.69 -10.00
C TYR A 19 2.14 0.85 -11.26
N ILE A 20 1.21 0.90 -12.19
CA ILE A 20 1.36 0.29 -13.51
C ILE A 20 2.34 1.09 -14.39
N GLY A 21 2.99 0.41 -15.35
CA GLY A 21 3.84 1.08 -16.35
C GLY A 21 5.21 1.56 -15.86
N ARG A 22 5.71 1.02 -14.75
CA ARG A 22 7.08 1.20 -14.24
C ARG A 22 8.00 0.06 -14.67
N GLU A 23 9.27 0.18 -14.32
CA GLU A 23 10.31 -0.79 -14.63
C GLU A 23 10.14 -2.09 -13.82
N ASN A 24 9.84 -1.98 -12.52
CA ASN A 24 9.70 -3.11 -11.59
C ASN A 24 8.26 -3.22 -11.04
N ASN A 25 7.26 -3.35 -11.91
CA ASN A 25 5.84 -3.36 -11.50
C ASN A 25 5.48 -4.51 -10.54
N PHE A 26 4.87 -4.18 -9.40
CA PHE A 26 4.21 -5.11 -8.50
C PHE A 26 2.79 -5.55 -8.91
N PRO A 27 1.97 -4.73 -9.61
CA PRO A 27 0.64 -5.16 -10.05
C PRO A 27 0.65 -6.51 -10.77
N TYR A 28 -0.22 -7.43 -10.34
CA TYR A 28 -0.23 -8.82 -10.81
C TYR A 28 -0.33 -8.93 -12.35
N ASN A 29 -1.12 -8.07 -12.98
CA ASN A 29 -1.33 -8.03 -14.43
C ASN A 29 -0.09 -7.57 -15.23
N GLU A 30 0.87 -6.91 -14.59
CA GLU A 30 2.15 -6.46 -15.19
C GLU A 30 3.28 -7.48 -14.96
N LEU A 31 3.05 -8.48 -14.11
CA LEU A 31 4.03 -9.53 -13.84
C LEU A 31 4.16 -10.50 -15.02
N LYS A 32 5.35 -11.06 -15.20
CA LYS A 32 5.57 -12.16 -16.16
C LYS A 32 4.74 -13.39 -15.73
N PRO A 33 4.30 -14.24 -16.67
CA PRO A 33 3.55 -15.46 -16.34
C PRO A 33 4.24 -16.35 -15.29
N SER A 34 5.58 -16.46 -15.35
CA SER A 34 6.35 -17.22 -14.35
C SER A 34 6.34 -16.61 -12.95
N GLN A 35 6.19 -15.28 -12.85
CA GLN A 35 6.07 -14.57 -11.57
C GLN A 35 4.64 -14.71 -11.02
N GLN A 36 3.63 -14.58 -11.88
CA GLN A 36 2.23 -14.87 -11.53
C GLN A 36 2.08 -16.27 -10.96
N SER A 37 2.59 -17.29 -11.68
CA SER A 37 2.55 -18.69 -11.20
C SER A 37 3.26 -18.90 -9.86
N LYS A 38 4.28 -18.09 -9.52
CA LYS A 38 4.92 -18.14 -8.19
C LYS A 38 3.95 -17.62 -7.13
N LEU A 39 3.35 -16.45 -7.33
CA LEU A 39 2.39 -15.89 -6.38
C LEU A 39 1.17 -16.80 -6.20
N ASP A 40 0.64 -17.35 -7.29
CA ASP A 40 -0.49 -18.30 -7.28
C ASP A 40 -0.13 -19.59 -6.53
N SER A 41 1.14 -19.98 -6.54
CA SER A 41 1.67 -21.12 -5.78
C SER A 41 2.14 -20.75 -4.36
N ASN A 42 1.71 -19.59 -3.85
CA ASN A 42 2.07 -19.05 -2.54
C ASN A 42 3.60 -18.89 -2.33
N LYS A 43 4.32 -18.53 -3.38
CA LYS A 43 5.75 -18.21 -3.36
C LYS A 43 5.98 -16.75 -3.72
N SER A 44 7.01 -16.15 -3.13
CA SER A 44 7.36 -14.76 -3.40
C SER A 44 8.04 -14.56 -4.76
N VAL A 45 8.01 -13.31 -5.21
CA VAL A 45 8.71 -12.86 -6.43
C VAL A 45 9.83 -11.91 -6.03
N LYS A 46 11.06 -12.24 -6.45
CA LYS A 46 12.25 -11.41 -6.20
C LYS A 46 12.31 -10.25 -7.21
N PHE A 47 12.51 -9.05 -6.69
CA PHE A 47 12.85 -7.85 -7.44
C PHE A 47 14.23 -7.37 -7.01
N ASN A 48 15.04 -6.91 -7.98
CA ASN A 48 16.39 -6.44 -7.72
C ASN A 48 16.43 -4.92 -7.90
N PHE A 49 17.15 -4.26 -7.00
CA PHE A 49 17.31 -2.81 -6.98
C PHE A 49 18.81 -2.50 -6.99
N SER A 50 19.25 -1.73 -7.98
CA SER A 50 20.67 -1.41 -8.14
C SER A 50 21.02 -0.20 -7.28
N ASN A 51 22.00 -0.35 -6.38
CA ASN A 51 22.50 0.69 -5.48
C ASN A 51 21.45 1.27 -4.50
N ALA A 52 20.28 0.63 -4.34
CA ALA A 52 19.26 1.13 -3.43
C ALA A 52 19.71 1.01 -1.98
N LYS A 53 19.36 2.00 -1.16
CA LYS A 53 19.67 2.05 0.26
C LYS A 53 18.41 2.19 1.08
N ASP A 54 18.44 1.63 2.28
CA ASP A 54 17.45 1.93 3.31
C ASP A 54 17.67 3.32 3.91
N THR A 55 16.79 3.67 4.84
CA THR A 55 16.82 4.92 5.60
C THR A 55 17.93 5.01 6.65
N HIS A 56 18.78 4.00 6.76
CA HIS A 56 19.99 3.95 7.58
C HIS A 56 21.26 3.92 6.71
N GLY A 57 21.13 3.94 5.38
CA GLY A 57 22.24 3.89 4.44
C GLY A 57 22.75 2.48 4.11
N ASN A 58 22.10 1.42 4.63
CA ASN A 58 22.45 0.04 4.31
C ASN A 58 22.00 -0.29 2.89
N SER A 59 22.80 -1.08 2.17
CA SER A 59 22.46 -1.50 0.81
C SER A 59 21.35 -2.54 0.82
N ILE A 60 20.37 -2.37 -0.08
CA ILE A 60 19.30 -3.31 -0.35
C ILE A 60 19.37 -3.69 -1.82
N ASP A 61 19.92 -4.88 -2.08
CA ASP A 61 20.06 -5.38 -3.46
C ASP A 61 18.77 -5.98 -4.01
N SER A 62 17.90 -6.47 -3.12
CA SER A 62 16.67 -7.14 -3.52
C SER A 62 15.63 -7.22 -2.42
N VAL A 63 14.38 -7.30 -2.85
CA VAL A 63 13.21 -7.54 -2.00
C VAL A 63 12.33 -8.62 -2.63
N TYR A 64 11.47 -9.22 -1.81
CA TYR A 64 10.58 -10.30 -2.19
C TYR A 64 9.14 -9.87 -2.00
N LEU A 65 8.42 -9.69 -3.10
CA LEU A 65 6.98 -9.46 -3.11
C LEU A 65 6.28 -10.72 -2.61
N GLN A 66 5.56 -10.61 -1.49
CA GLN A 66 4.83 -11.70 -0.87
C GLN A 66 3.43 -11.84 -1.49
N PRO A 67 2.91 -13.06 -1.63
CA PRO A 67 1.56 -13.29 -2.15
C PRO A 67 0.47 -12.88 -1.15
N ASP A 68 -0.67 -12.43 -1.68
CA ASP A 68 -1.92 -12.34 -0.93
C ASP A 68 -2.71 -13.65 -1.10
N ASN A 69 -2.57 -14.54 -0.12
CA ASN A 69 -3.08 -15.90 -0.18
C ASN A 69 -4.58 -16.04 0.12
N ILE A 70 -5.29 -14.93 0.40
CA ILE A 70 -6.73 -14.95 0.65
C ILE A 70 -7.55 -14.26 -0.44
N VAL A 71 -6.91 -13.89 -1.56
CA VAL A 71 -7.61 -13.28 -2.70
C VAL A 71 -8.65 -14.24 -3.24
N LYS A 72 -9.86 -13.72 -3.43
CA LYS A 72 -10.99 -14.41 -4.04
C LYS A 72 -11.76 -13.48 -4.94
N THR A 73 -12.39 -14.06 -5.95
CA THR A 73 -13.34 -13.36 -6.81
C THR A 73 -14.69 -13.25 -6.10
N VAL A 74 -15.19 -12.03 -5.97
CA VAL A 74 -16.48 -11.71 -5.34
C VAL A 74 -17.45 -11.22 -6.40
N THR A 75 -18.56 -11.92 -6.57
CA THR A 75 -19.63 -11.54 -7.51
C THR A 75 -20.66 -10.66 -6.81
N LYS A 76 -20.85 -9.42 -7.28
CA LYS A 76 -21.99 -8.58 -6.90
C LYS A 76 -23.11 -8.75 -7.90
N LYS A 77 -24.18 -9.39 -7.43
CA LYS A 77 -25.42 -9.52 -8.18
C LYS A 77 -26.08 -8.16 -8.35
N LYS A 78 -26.43 -7.82 -9.58
CA LYS A 78 -27.24 -6.63 -9.86
C LYS A 78 -28.71 -7.02 -9.99
N PHE A 79 -29.60 -6.14 -9.52
CA PHE A 79 -31.04 -6.32 -9.68
C PHE A 79 -31.47 -6.22 -11.15
N PHE A 80 -30.70 -5.46 -11.96
CA PHE A 80 -30.80 -5.42 -13.42
C PHE A 80 -29.40 -5.35 -14.06
N GLY A 81 -29.17 -6.13 -15.12
CA GLY A 81 -27.92 -6.17 -15.89
C GLY A 81 -26.96 -7.30 -15.46
N LYS A 82 -25.77 -7.34 -16.08
CA LYS A 82 -24.76 -8.38 -15.80
C LYS A 82 -24.15 -8.19 -14.41
N ASP A 83 -23.91 -9.31 -13.75
CA ASP A 83 -23.14 -9.40 -12.53
C ASP A 83 -21.74 -8.80 -12.76
N LYS A 84 -21.20 -8.21 -11.68
CA LYS A 84 -19.83 -7.69 -11.68
C LYS A 84 -19.00 -8.51 -10.71
N GLU A 85 -17.83 -8.91 -11.17
CA GLU A 85 -16.84 -9.62 -10.38
C GLU A 85 -15.71 -8.67 -10.02
N TYR A 86 -15.16 -8.85 -8.82
CA TYR A 86 -14.02 -8.07 -8.33
C TYR A 86 -13.13 -8.99 -7.49
N GLN A 87 -11.83 -8.75 -7.52
CA GLN A 87 -10.88 -9.41 -6.61
C GLN A 87 -10.90 -8.74 -5.24
N LYS A 88 -10.90 -9.57 -4.20
CA LYS A 88 -10.82 -9.15 -2.81
C LYS A 88 -9.97 -10.13 -2.00
N GLY A 89 -8.95 -9.62 -1.35
CA GLY A 89 -8.07 -10.31 -0.40
C GLY A 89 -7.72 -9.41 0.77
N LEU A 90 -6.55 -9.63 1.38
CA LEU A 90 -6.02 -8.81 2.47
C LEU A 90 -5.37 -7.52 1.95
N LEU A 91 -4.68 -7.64 0.83
CA LEU A 91 -3.87 -6.58 0.20
C LEU A 91 -4.58 -5.96 -1.00
N THR A 92 -5.70 -6.53 -1.45
CA THR A 92 -6.48 -6.06 -2.59
C THR A 92 -7.97 -5.98 -2.26
N ASP A 93 -8.64 -4.89 -2.63
CA ASP A 93 -10.09 -4.81 -2.77
C ASP A 93 -10.39 -3.91 -3.96
N GLU A 94 -10.57 -4.52 -5.13
CA GLU A 94 -10.79 -3.80 -6.40
C GLU A 94 -12.04 -2.92 -6.35
N LYS A 95 -13.05 -3.34 -5.57
CA LYS A 95 -14.28 -2.56 -5.41
C LYS A 95 -14.06 -1.30 -4.59
N ALA A 96 -13.14 -1.33 -3.63
CA ALA A 96 -12.73 -0.18 -2.82
C ALA A 96 -11.55 0.60 -3.44
N CYS A 97 -11.08 0.23 -4.63
CA CYS A 97 -9.84 0.73 -5.24
C CYS A 97 -8.61 0.60 -4.35
N TYR A 98 -8.59 -0.43 -3.52
CA TYR A 98 -7.50 -0.66 -2.58
C TYR A 98 -6.54 -1.70 -3.16
N ASN A 99 -5.27 -1.32 -3.24
CA ASN A 99 -4.17 -2.22 -3.50
C ASN A 99 -2.97 -1.81 -2.63
N SER A 100 -2.35 -2.80 -2.03
CA SER A 100 -1.09 -2.67 -1.31
C SER A 100 -0.19 -3.87 -1.60
N TYR A 101 1.09 -3.70 -1.32
CA TYR A 101 2.09 -4.73 -1.54
C TYR A 101 2.90 -4.93 -0.27
N TYR A 102 3.03 -6.19 0.13
CA TYR A 102 3.85 -6.59 1.27
C TYR A 102 5.15 -7.21 0.76
N LEU A 103 6.27 -6.62 1.14
CA LEU A 103 7.60 -7.04 0.73
C LEU A 103 8.45 -7.42 1.93
N THR A 104 9.39 -8.33 1.71
CA THR A 104 10.35 -8.79 2.72
C THR A 104 11.76 -8.82 2.14
N ASP A 105 12.78 -8.73 2.99
CA ASP A 105 14.19 -8.92 2.63
C ASP A 105 14.57 -10.39 2.37
N THR A 106 13.66 -11.31 2.66
CA THR A 106 13.84 -12.76 2.61
C THR A 106 12.71 -13.40 1.78
N PRO A 107 12.93 -14.55 1.10
CA PRO A 107 11.89 -15.17 0.26
C PRO A 107 10.60 -15.53 0.98
N ALA A 108 10.66 -15.81 2.27
CA ALA A 108 9.51 -16.08 3.12
C ALA A 108 9.73 -15.43 4.48
N LEU A 109 8.64 -15.04 5.14
CA LEU A 109 8.69 -14.47 6.48
C LEU A 109 9.17 -15.52 7.50
N ASN A 110 10.35 -15.30 8.09
CA ASN A 110 11.00 -16.21 9.03
C ASN A 110 11.95 -15.46 9.98
N THR A 111 12.69 -16.18 10.82
CA THR A 111 13.58 -15.58 11.85
C THR A 111 14.77 -14.81 11.27
N ASP A 112 15.13 -15.08 10.02
CA ASP A 112 16.20 -14.40 9.31
C ASP A 112 15.71 -13.09 8.70
N THR A 113 14.40 -12.91 8.52
CA THR A 113 13.80 -11.64 8.11
C THR A 113 14.17 -10.54 9.10
N LYS A 114 14.70 -9.41 8.60
CA LYS A 114 15.01 -8.21 9.39
C LYS A 114 14.11 -7.05 9.01
N HIS A 115 13.87 -6.87 7.72
CA HIS A 115 13.09 -5.76 7.20
C HIS A 115 11.93 -6.26 6.34
N THR A 116 10.78 -5.63 6.58
CA THR A 116 9.58 -5.79 5.78
C THR A 116 9.08 -4.41 5.35
N SER A 117 8.39 -4.34 4.22
CA SER A 117 7.84 -3.08 3.73
C SER A 117 6.39 -3.25 3.30
N PHE A 118 5.57 -2.26 3.64
CA PHE A 118 4.23 -2.09 3.12
C PHE A 118 4.22 -0.90 2.16
N THR A 119 3.83 -1.17 0.93
CA THR A 119 3.76 -0.17 -0.14
C THR A 119 2.32 0.06 -0.54
N PHE A 120 1.89 1.32 -0.58
CA PHE A 120 0.52 1.70 -0.87
C PHE A 120 0.42 2.47 -2.17
N VAL A 121 -0.51 2.04 -3.03
CA VAL A 121 -0.81 2.73 -4.29
C VAL A 121 -1.70 3.95 -3.99
N GLY A 122 -1.30 5.13 -4.44
CA GLY A 122 -2.18 6.30 -4.51
C GLY A 122 -3.10 6.25 -5.72
N SER A 123 -3.82 7.33 -6.04
CA SER A 123 -4.55 7.35 -7.32
C SER A 123 -3.56 7.46 -8.48
N ASP A 124 -3.75 6.64 -9.52
CA ASP A 124 -3.35 7.06 -10.87
C ASP A 124 -4.02 8.40 -11.16
N ALA A 125 -3.28 9.35 -11.74
CA ALA A 125 -3.67 10.74 -11.90
C ALA A 125 -5.16 10.93 -12.27
N LEU A 126 -5.76 12.01 -11.76
CA LEU A 126 -7.06 12.51 -12.22
C LEU A 126 -7.12 12.38 -13.76
N PRO A 127 -8.23 11.87 -14.32
CA PRO A 127 -8.34 11.72 -15.77
C PRO A 127 -8.00 13.05 -16.44
N THR A 128 -7.01 13.05 -17.33
CA THR A 128 -6.56 14.24 -18.07
C THR A 128 -7.61 14.77 -19.06
N ASN A 129 -8.72 14.05 -19.22
CA ASN A 129 -9.85 14.41 -20.07
C ASN A 129 -11.09 14.76 -19.24
N VAL A 130 -11.64 15.95 -19.47
CA VAL A 130 -12.91 16.42 -18.88
C VAL A 130 -14.09 15.48 -19.18
N LYS A 131 -14.03 14.72 -20.28
CA LYS A 131 -15.02 13.68 -20.63
C LYS A 131 -14.96 12.42 -19.75
N ASP A 132 -13.86 12.19 -19.04
CA ASP A 132 -13.75 11.09 -18.07
C ASP A 132 -14.10 11.55 -16.64
N LEU A 133 -14.16 12.87 -16.38
CA LEU A 133 -14.78 13.43 -15.18
C LEU A 133 -16.31 13.22 -15.19
N THR A 134 -16.95 13.30 -16.36
CA THR A 134 -18.42 13.11 -16.48
C THR A 134 -18.84 11.64 -16.53
N LYS A 135 -17.93 10.70 -16.85
CA LYS A 135 -18.14 9.26 -16.63
C LYS A 135 -18.02 8.86 -15.16
N GLY A 136 -17.60 9.80 -14.30
CA GLY A 136 -17.51 9.66 -12.85
C GLY A 136 -18.84 9.61 -12.11
N TRP A 137 -20.00 9.71 -12.78
CA TRP A 137 -21.30 9.59 -12.11
C TRP A 137 -22.14 8.38 -12.57
N ALA A 138 -22.02 7.95 -13.83
CA ALA A 138 -22.85 6.86 -14.34
C ALA A 138 -22.15 6.08 -15.45
N GLY A 139 -21.41 5.03 -15.08
CA GLY A 139 -21.01 3.99 -16.03
C GLY A 139 -19.53 3.64 -15.99
N ASN A 140 -19.21 2.56 -15.27
CA ASN A 140 -17.97 1.80 -15.39
C ASN A 140 -16.66 2.55 -15.09
N ASN A 141 -16.62 3.25 -13.96
CA ASN A 141 -15.37 3.38 -13.24
C ASN A 141 -15.59 2.95 -11.79
N LEU A 142 -14.94 1.86 -11.38
CA LEU A 142 -14.84 1.52 -9.96
C LEU A 142 -13.93 2.52 -9.24
N ASN A 143 -13.32 3.51 -9.92
CA ASN A 143 -12.55 4.60 -9.33
C ASN A 143 -13.39 5.48 -8.41
N ASN A 144 -13.49 5.10 -7.14
CA ASN A 144 -14.01 5.96 -6.09
C ASN A 144 -12.92 6.81 -5.41
N TRP A 145 -11.88 7.17 -6.17
CA TRP A 145 -10.89 8.17 -5.74
C TRP A 145 -11.41 9.61 -5.90
N VAL A 146 -12.46 9.83 -6.72
CA VAL A 146 -13.08 11.16 -6.90
C VAL A 146 -13.89 11.58 -5.66
N ASP A 147 -14.71 10.69 -5.09
CA ASP A 147 -15.40 10.97 -3.82
C ASP A 147 -14.39 11.09 -2.67
N ASN A 148 -13.34 10.27 -2.69
CA ASN A 148 -12.26 10.40 -1.74
C ASN A 148 -11.52 11.73 -1.90
N ASN A 149 -11.37 12.31 -3.09
CA ASN A 149 -10.78 13.65 -3.26
C ASN A 149 -11.55 14.73 -2.50
N LEU A 150 -12.87 14.59 -2.36
CA LEU A 150 -13.68 15.47 -1.52
C LEU A 150 -13.39 15.23 -0.03
N VAL A 151 -13.36 13.98 0.42
CA VAL A 151 -12.96 13.61 1.80
C VAL A 151 -11.50 13.99 2.09
N PHE A 152 -10.61 13.95 1.08
CA PHE A 152 -9.21 14.37 1.14
C PHE A 152 -9.10 15.89 1.25
N ALA A 153 -9.92 16.64 0.50
CA ALA A 153 -10.02 18.10 0.62
C ALA A 153 -10.61 18.52 1.97
N GLU A 154 -11.53 17.72 2.52
CA GLU A 154 -12.13 17.91 3.86
C GLU A 154 -11.28 17.29 4.99
N LYS A 155 -10.17 16.64 4.65
CA LYS A 155 -9.21 16.01 5.57
C LYS A 155 -9.87 14.96 6.49
N GLY A 156 -10.86 14.22 5.99
CA GLY A 156 -11.57 13.16 6.71
C GLY A 156 -10.85 11.80 6.69
N TYR A 157 -11.31 10.88 7.54
CA TYR A 157 -10.79 9.51 7.64
C TYR A 157 -11.33 8.63 6.50
N ILE A 158 -10.45 8.15 5.62
CA ILE A 158 -10.87 7.45 4.40
C ILE A 158 -11.16 5.95 4.64
N PRO A 159 -12.11 5.35 3.92
CA PRO A 159 -12.41 3.92 4.06
C PRO A 159 -11.22 2.99 3.77
N GLN A 160 -10.34 3.36 2.84
CA GLN A 160 -9.17 2.55 2.45
C GLN A 160 -8.17 2.41 3.61
N ALA A 161 -8.04 3.43 4.48
CA ALA A 161 -7.17 3.35 5.64
C ALA A 161 -7.63 2.24 6.61
N LYS A 162 -8.94 1.97 6.71
CA LYS A 162 -9.45 0.84 7.52
C LYS A 162 -9.01 -0.52 6.98
N LEU A 163 -9.04 -0.70 5.66
CA LEU A 163 -8.56 -1.92 5.01
C LEU A 163 -7.06 -2.11 5.23
N VAL A 164 -6.30 -1.01 5.17
CA VAL A 164 -4.86 -1.02 5.43
C VAL A 164 -4.55 -1.38 6.88
N ILE A 165 -5.30 -0.84 7.85
CA ILE A 165 -5.12 -1.19 9.27
C ILE A 165 -5.33 -2.68 9.50
N GLU A 166 -6.37 -3.27 8.90
CA GLU A 166 -6.63 -4.70 8.98
C GLU A 166 -5.46 -5.51 8.40
N ALA A 167 -5.00 -5.15 7.21
CA ALA A 167 -3.86 -5.78 6.55
C ALA A 167 -2.58 -5.70 7.38
N MET A 168 -2.26 -4.52 7.90
CA MET A 168 -1.08 -4.27 8.71
C MET A 168 -1.16 -5.02 10.04
N HIS A 169 -2.31 -5.01 10.72
CA HIS A 169 -2.50 -5.74 11.97
C HIS A 169 -2.24 -7.23 11.78
N GLN A 170 -2.79 -7.83 10.71
CA GLN A 170 -2.58 -9.23 10.41
C GLN A 170 -1.11 -9.54 10.08
N LYS A 171 -0.45 -8.73 9.25
CA LYS A 171 0.96 -8.94 8.90
C LYS A 171 1.90 -8.73 10.08
N ILE A 172 1.62 -7.77 10.95
CA ILE A 172 2.37 -7.58 12.19
C ILE A 172 2.18 -8.78 13.13
N ALA A 173 0.97 -9.34 13.22
CA ALA A 173 0.73 -10.57 13.99
C ALA A 173 1.52 -11.76 13.42
N GLU A 174 1.56 -11.93 12.10
CA GLU A 174 2.41 -12.93 11.43
C GLU A 174 3.90 -12.70 11.75
N MET A 175 4.38 -11.45 11.69
CA MET A 175 5.77 -11.11 12.03
C MET A 175 6.12 -11.45 13.47
N ARG A 176 5.25 -11.16 14.44
CA ARG A 176 5.53 -11.50 15.85
C ARG A 176 5.77 -12.99 16.09
N THR A 177 5.17 -13.85 15.26
CA THR A 177 5.31 -15.30 15.38
C THR A 177 6.47 -15.85 14.56
N LYS A 178 6.60 -15.42 13.30
CA LYS A 178 7.56 -15.98 12.35
C LYS A 178 8.89 -15.22 12.30
N ALA A 179 8.84 -13.91 12.53
CA ALA A 179 9.96 -12.99 12.38
C ALA A 179 10.00 -11.98 13.56
N PRO A 180 10.14 -12.45 14.81
CA PRO A 180 9.94 -11.62 16.00
C PRO A 180 10.92 -10.44 16.12
N ASN A 181 12.05 -10.48 15.41
CA ASN A 181 13.03 -9.39 15.39
C ASN A 181 12.91 -8.48 14.17
N ALA A 182 12.02 -8.81 13.22
CA ALA A 182 11.82 -7.98 12.04
C ALA A 182 11.02 -6.71 12.36
N THR A 183 11.29 -5.65 11.61
CA THR A 183 10.54 -4.40 11.62
C THR A 183 9.81 -4.18 10.30
N MET A 184 8.85 -3.26 10.30
CA MET A 184 8.03 -2.90 9.15
C MET A 184 8.22 -1.42 8.81
N SER A 185 8.65 -1.15 7.59
CA SER A 185 8.64 0.20 7.03
C SER A 185 7.44 0.39 6.12
N MET A 186 6.99 1.62 5.95
CA MET A 186 5.86 1.94 5.10
C MET A 186 6.19 3.03 4.12
N THR A 187 5.65 2.89 2.91
CA THR A 187 5.79 3.93 1.90
C THR A 187 4.57 4.07 1.01
N GLY A 188 4.35 5.30 0.57
CA GLY A 188 3.29 5.66 -0.34
C GLY A 188 3.61 6.96 -1.06
N HIS A 189 3.03 7.11 -2.24
CA HIS A 189 3.15 8.30 -3.07
C HIS A 189 1.78 8.92 -3.32
N SER A 190 1.74 10.25 -3.53
CA SER A 190 0.51 10.99 -3.83
C SER A 190 -0.58 10.70 -2.78
N LEU A 191 -1.78 10.28 -3.16
CA LEU A 191 -2.83 9.93 -2.20
C LEU A 191 -2.51 8.70 -1.34
N GLY A 192 -1.56 7.87 -1.76
CA GLY A 192 -1.05 6.76 -0.95
C GLY A 192 -0.45 7.26 0.36
N THR A 193 0.03 8.50 0.43
CA THR A 193 0.54 9.09 1.68
C THR A 193 -0.56 9.23 2.74
N MET A 194 -1.75 9.65 2.33
CA MET A 194 -2.87 9.84 3.25
C MET A 194 -3.37 8.49 3.77
N VAL A 195 -3.49 7.49 2.89
CA VAL A 195 -3.85 6.13 3.31
C VAL A 195 -2.85 5.62 4.34
N THR A 196 -1.55 5.79 4.05
CA THR A 196 -0.47 5.30 4.91
C THR A 196 -0.52 5.96 6.29
N ILE A 197 -0.52 7.30 6.35
CA ILE A 197 -0.45 8.02 7.63
C ILE A 197 -1.70 7.81 8.48
N GLN A 198 -2.89 7.79 7.87
CA GLN A 198 -4.14 7.52 8.59
C GLN A 198 -4.18 6.09 9.13
N ALA A 199 -3.65 5.12 8.39
CA ALA A 199 -3.58 3.74 8.86
C ALA A 199 -2.59 3.57 10.01
N VAL A 200 -1.38 4.11 9.87
CA VAL A 200 -0.35 4.12 10.92
C VAL A 200 -0.88 4.77 12.19
N ALA A 201 -1.51 5.93 12.08
CA ALA A 201 -2.07 6.63 13.22
C ALA A 201 -3.06 5.74 13.99
N ASN A 202 -3.90 4.97 13.30
CA ASN A 202 -4.92 4.14 13.94
C ASN A 202 -4.45 2.71 14.28
N LEU A 203 -3.16 2.40 14.18
CA LEU A 203 -2.64 1.12 14.66
C LEU A 203 -2.79 0.98 16.18
N PRO A 204 -3.02 -0.26 16.68
CA PRO A 204 -2.88 -0.54 18.10
C PRO A 204 -1.48 -0.18 18.60
N ALA A 205 -1.36 0.37 19.81
CA ALA A 205 -0.07 0.74 20.41
C ALA A 205 0.94 -0.42 20.46
N LYS A 206 0.47 -1.67 20.58
CA LYS A 206 1.39 -2.82 20.49
C LYS A 206 2.06 -2.89 19.11
N ASP A 207 1.32 -2.60 18.05
CA ASP A 207 1.73 -2.76 16.65
C ASP A 207 2.55 -1.57 16.17
N ILE A 208 2.37 -0.38 16.74
CA ILE A 208 3.22 0.78 16.43
C ILE A 208 4.70 0.49 16.72
N ASN A 209 5.01 -0.28 17.78
CA ASN A 209 6.38 -0.67 18.14
C ASN A 209 7.07 -1.59 17.12
N LYS A 210 6.34 -2.08 16.11
CA LYS A 210 6.91 -2.85 14.99
C LYS A 210 7.26 -1.99 13.79
N ILE A 211 6.85 -0.72 13.81
CA ILE A 211 7.10 0.19 12.72
C ILE A 211 8.51 0.77 12.88
N ASP A 212 9.32 0.64 11.82
CA ASP A 212 10.65 1.24 11.75
C ASP A 212 10.53 2.67 11.23
N LYS A 213 10.11 2.84 9.97
CA LYS A 213 9.94 4.15 9.35
C LYS A 213 8.68 4.26 8.51
N VAL A 214 8.17 5.48 8.40
CA VAL A 214 7.09 5.86 7.48
C VAL A 214 7.64 6.91 6.51
N ILE A 215 7.80 6.55 5.24
CA ILE A 215 8.44 7.38 4.21
C ILE A 215 7.41 7.73 3.14
N LEU A 216 7.01 9.00 3.09
CA LEU A 216 5.90 9.47 2.25
C LEU A 216 6.38 10.45 1.19
N PHE A 217 5.90 10.28 -0.04
CA PHE A 217 6.37 11.07 -1.19
C PHE A 217 5.25 11.89 -1.83
N GLN A 218 5.49 13.21 -1.98
CA GLN A 218 4.61 14.13 -2.72
C GLN A 218 3.12 14.06 -2.29
N GLY A 219 2.90 13.90 -0.98
CA GLY A 219 1.58 13.81 -0.37
C GLY A 219 1.02 15.15 0.08
N LEU A 220 -0.30 15.20 0.30
CA LEU A 220 -0.94 16.30 1.02
C LEU A 220 -0.63 16.21 2.52
N ASP A 221 -0.60 17.36 3.21
CA ASP A 221 -0.45 17.41 4.66
C ASP A 221 -1.69 16.78 5.34
N ALA A 222 -1.46 15.72 6.12
CA ALA A 222 -2.48 14.96 6.81
C ALA A 222 -2.73 15.41 8.25
N ARG A 223 -1.99 16.38 8.80
CA ARG A 223 -2.04 16.74 10.23
C ARG A 223 -3.42 17.11 10.73
N GLU A 224 -4.16 17.93 9.98
CA GLU A 224 -5.53 18.27 10.40
C GLU A 224 -6.46 17.05 10.35
N SER A 225 -6.22 16.08 9.46
CA SER A 225 -6.94 14.82 9.48
C SER A 225 -6.66 14.03 10.76
N ILE A 226 -5.38 13.92 11.15
CA ILE A 226 -4.95 13.24 12.37
C ILE A 226 -5.48 13.95 13.63
N ASN A 227 -5.52 15.29 13.65
CA ASN A 227 -6.05 16.06 14.79
C ASN A 227 -7.55 15.81 15.02
N LYS A 228 -8.29 15.41 13.97
CA LYS A 228 -9.71 15.02 14.07
C LYS A 228 -9.89 13.54 14.48
N MET A 229 -8.80 12.77 14.60
CA MET A 229 -8.81 11.38 15.06
C MET A 229 -8.61 11.28 16.57
N SER A 230 -8.61 10.05 17.09
CA SER A 230 -8.45 9.76 18.52
C SER A 230 -7.11 10.27 19.09
N GLU A 231 -7.05 10.48 20.40
CA GLU A 231 -5.80 10.82 21.10
C GLU A 231 -4.70 9.78 20.87
N GLN A 232 -5.06 8.49 20.79
CA GLN A 232 -4.10 7.43 20.48
C GLN A 232 -3.50 7.63 19.09
N ALA A 233 -4.31 8.07 18.12
CA ALA A 233 -3.84 8.32 16.76
C ALA A 233 -2.85 9.48 16.70
N GLN A 234 -3.11 10.55 17.44
CA GLN A 234 -2.19 11.67 17.58
C GLN A 234 -0.87 11.24 18.25
N LYS A 235 -0.94 10.46 19.35
CA LYS A 235 0.24 9.92 20.04
C LYS A 235 1.08 9.01 19.15
N ASN A 236 0.44 8.15 18.36
CA ASN A 236 1.14 7.26 17.43
C ASN A 236 1.93 8.04 16.38
N ILE A 237 1.39 9.14 15.84
CA ILE A 237 2.13 9.98 14.89
C ILE A 237 3.27 10.72 15.57
N GLN A 238 3.05 11.27 16.76
CA GLN A 238 4.11 11.95 17.51
C GLN A 238 5.32 11.02 17.76
N LEU A 239 5.07 9.75 18.12
CA LEU A 239 6.12 8.74 18.32
C LEU A 239 6.96 8.43 17.07
N LEU A 240 6.43 8.72 15.86
CA LEU A 240 7.09 8.43 14.59
C LEU A 240 7.71 9.69 13.94
N GLU A 241 7.40 10.87 14.47
CA GLU A 241 8.05 12.13 14.08
C GLU A 241 9.35 12.39 14.87
N GLU A 242 9.55 11.70 15.99
CA GLU A 242 10.74 11.75 16.87
C GLU A 242 11.87 10.80 16.41
#